data_AF-A0A8T7CW43-F1
#
_entry.id   AF-A0A8T7CW43-F1
#
_cell.length_a   1.000
_cell.length_b   1.000
_cell.length_c   1.000
_cell.angle_alpha   90.00
_cell.angle_beta   90.00
_cell.angle_gamma   90.00
#
_symmetry.space_group_name_H-M   'P 1'
#
loop_
_entity.id
_entity.type
_entity.pdbx_description
1 polymer ?
#
loop_
_entity_poly.entity_id
_entity_poly.type
_entity_poly.pdbx_seq_one_letter_code
_entity_poly.pdbx_strand_id
1 'polypeptide(L)' 'MLSIISILAAVFLGFGFFAFLEDGSSIHPLLGDKDFATILIAVGVLLMVFEFQLLFKVIKIKRAAQEQNNN' A
#
# COMPACT_ATOMS: atom_id res chain seq x y z
N MET A 1 14.80 -3.02 2.11
CA MET A 1 14.84 -1.78 1.31
C MET A 1 13.42 -1.24 1.31
N LEU A 2 13.13 -0.17 2.04
CA LEU A 2 11.79 0.43 2.04
C LEU A 2 11.57 1.02 0.64
N SER A 3 10.68 0.42 -0.14
CA SER A 3 10.35 0.93 -1.48
C SER A 3 9.55 2.22 -1.34
N ILE A 4 9.78 3.17 -2.25
CA ILE A 4 8.98 4.41 -2.35
C ILE A 4 7.48 4.07 -2.47
N ILE A 5 7.16 2.94 -3.11
CA ILE A 5 5.79 2.43 -3.26
C ILE A 5 5.18 2.08 -1.89
N SER A 6 5.96 1.49 -0.99
CA SER A 6 5.54 1.15 0.39
C SER A 6 5.21 2.42 1.20
N ILE A 7 6.03 3.48 1.04
CA ILE A 7 5.79 4.79 1.69
C ILE A 7 4.49 5.41 1.13
N LEU A 8 4.32 5.43 -0.18
CA LEU A 8 3.11 5.95 -0.82
C LEU A 8 1.87 5.18 -0.38
N ALA A 9 1.91 3.85 -0.35
CA ALA A 9 0.81 3.02 0.11
C ALA A 9 0.43 3.34 1.56
N ALA A 10 1.41 3.47 2.45
CA ALA A 10 1.18 3.83 3.85
C ALA A 10 0.56 5.23 4.00
N VAL A 11 1.02 6.20 3.20
CA VAL A 11 0.46 7.57 3.18
C VAL A 11 -1.00 7.54 2.71
N PHE A 12 -1.29 6.90 1.58
CA PHE A 12 -2.67 6.82 1.07
C PHE A 12 -3.62 6.08 2.01
N LEU A 13 -3.17 4.96 2.59
CA LEU A 13 -3.96 4.24 3.59
C LEU A 13 -4.16 5.07 4.86
N GLY A 14 -3.12 5.75 5.34
CA GLY A 14 -3.18 6.58 6.54
C GLY A 14 -4.15 7.75 6.37
N PHE A 15 -4.00 8.53 5.31
CA PHE A 15 -4.91 9.64 5.01
C PHE A 15 -6.34 9.16 4.72
N GLY A 16 -6.49 8.02 4.03
CA GLY A 16 -7.80 7.43 3.76
C GLY A 16 -8.52 6.96 5.02
N PHE A 17 -7.82 6.24 5.91
CA PHE A 17 -8.39 5.80 7.19
C PHE A 17 -8.70 6.97 8.11
N PHE A 18 -7.80 7.95 8.16
CA PHE A 18 -7.99 9.16 8.96
C PHE A 18 -9.22 9.95 8.48
N ALA A 19 -9.35 10.16 7.17
CA ALA A 19 -10.53 10.78 6.55
C ALA A 19 -11.83 9.98 6.76
N PHE A 20 -11.73 8.65 6.88
CA PHE A 20 -12.90 7.79 7.09
C PHE A 20 -13.38 7.73 8.55
N LEU A 21 -12.44 7.78 9.52
CA LEU A 21 -12.73 7.63 10.96
C LEU A 21 -12.96 8.95 11.69
N GLU A 22 -12.25 10.02 11.31
CA GLU A 22 -12.42 11.34 11.89
C GLU A 22 -13.29 12.23 10.99
N ASP A 23 -13.80 13.32 11.56
CA ASP A 23 -14.48 14.37 10.80
C ASP A 23 -13.42 15.17 10.01
N GLY A 24 -12.83 14.52 8.99
CA GLY A 24 -11.74 15.05 8.16
C GLY A 24 -12.09 16.36 7.47
N SER A 25 -13.38 16.72 7.47
CA SER A 25 -13.93 18.04 7.15
C SER A 25 -13.25 19.20 7.90
N SER A 26 -12.74 18.93 9.11
CA SER A 26 -12.00 19.89 9.95
C SER A 26 -10.60 20.22 9.45
N ILE A 27 -9.96 19.34 8.66
CA ILE A 27 -8.64 19.55 8.07
C ILE A 27 -8.77 20.01 6.61
N HIS A 28 -9.61 19.33 5.83
CA HIS A 28 -9.86 19.69 4.43
C HIS A 28 -11.22 19.14 3.96
N PRO A 29 -12.05 19.91 3.24
CA PRO A 29 -13.38 19.47 2.83
C PRO A 29 -13.39 18.17 2.02
N LEU A 30 -12.36 17.92 1.19
CA LEU A 30 -12.19 16.64 0.48
C LEU A 30 -11.96 15.44 1.41
N LEU A 31 -11.31 15.64 2.56
CA LEU A 31 -11.09 14.57 3.55
C LEU A 31 -12.34 14.33 4.42
N GLY A 32 -13.34 15.21 4.37
CA GLY A 32 -14.66 14.98 4.95
C GLY A 32 -15.61 14.20 4.04
N ASP A 33 -15.22 13.98 2.77
CA ASP A 33 -15.99 13.21 1.83
C ASP A 33 -15.64 11.71 1.95
N LYS A 34 -16.64 10.91 2.33
CA LYS A 34 -16.49 9.45 2.48
C LYS A 34 -16.12 8.76 1.17
N ASP A 35 -16.57 9.28 0.03
CA ASP A 35 -16.24 8.69 -1.27
C ASP A 35 -14.76 8.92 -1.59
N PHE A 36 -14.25 10.13 -1.31
CA PHE A 36 -12.83 10.45 -1.47
C PHE A 36 -11.94 9.63 -0.52
N ALA A 37 -12.34 9.48 0.75
CA ALA A 37 -11.64 8.65 1.72
C ALA A 37 -11.56 7.18 1.25
N THR A 38 -12.67 6.66 0.72
CA THR A 38 -12.75 5.30 0.17
C THR A 38 -11.82 5.13 -1.02
N ILE A 39 -11.73 6.12 -1.91
CA ILE A 39 -10.80 6.11 -3.05
C ILE A 39 -9.35 6.08 -2.56
N LEU A 40 -8.98 6.88 -1.56
CA LEU A 40 -7.63 6.86 -0.99
C LEU A 40 -7.27 5.48 -0.43
N ILE A 41 -8.18 4.88 0.33
CA ILE A 41 -7.98 3.52 0.87
C ILE A 41 -7.82 2.52 -0.28
N ALA A 42 -8.68 2.57 -1.29
CA ALA A 42 -8.62 1.66 -2.44
C ALA A 42 -7.29 1.75 -3.20
N VAL A 43 -6.80 2.98 -3.46
CA VAL A 43 -5.50 3.21 -4.10
C VAL A 43 -4.35 2.68 -3.22
N GLY A 44 -4.40 2.95 -1.92
CA GLY A 44 -3.42 2.44 -0.97
C GLY A 44 -3.35 0.91 -0.93
N VAL A 45 -4.51 0.24 -0.93
CA VAL A 45 -4.60 -1.23 -0.99
C VAL A 45 -4.05 -1.77 -2.31
N LEU A 46 -4.38 -1.16 -3.44
CA LEU A 46 -3.85 -1.59 -4.76
C LEU A 46 -2.32 -1.53 -4.81
N LEU A 47 -1.72 -0.46 -4.27
CA LEU A 47 -0.27 -0.32 -4.18
C LEU A 47 0.36 -1.41 -3.29
N MET A 48 -0.29 -1.74 -2.16
CA MET A 48 0.14 -2.84 -1.29
C MET A 48 0.10 -4.20 -2.02
N VAL A 49 -0.99 -4.49 -2.73
CA VAL A 49 -1.14 -5.75 -3.48
C VAL A 49 -0.05 -5.86 -4.56
N PHE A 50 0.25 -4.77 -5.25
CA PHE A 50 1.32 -4.72 -6.25
C PHE A 50 2.69 -5.01 -5.63
N GLU A 51 3.02 -4.40 -4.49
CA GLU A 51 4.24 -4.70 -3.74
C GLU A 51 4.31 -6.16 -3.31
N PHE A 52 3.21 -6.72 -2.80
CA PHE A 52 3.16 -8.12 -2.39
C PHE A 52 3.49 -9.07 -3.54
N GLN A 53 2.97 -8.81 -4.75
CA GLN A 53 3.29 -9.60 -5.93
C GLN A 53 4.78 -9.53 -6.30
N LEU A 54 5.38 -8.34 -6.22
CA LEU A 54 6.81 -8.16 -6.46
C LEU A 54 7.65 -8.92 -5.43
N LEU A 55 7.34 -8.78 -4.14
CA LEU A 55 8.01 -9.51 -3.07
C LEU A 55 7.90 -11.02 -3.27
N PHE A 56 6.72 -11.52 -3.63
CA PHE A 56 6.50 -12.94 -3.87
C PHE A 56 7.35 -13.46 -5.03
N LYS A 57 7.45 -12.68 -6.12
CA LYS A 57 8.29 -13.01 -7.28
C LYS A 57 9.78 -13.04 -6.90
N VAL A 58 10.26 -12.05 -6.14
CA VAL A 58 11.65 -12.01 -5.66
C VAL A 58 11.96 -13.19 -4.76
N ILE A 59 11.07 -13.54 -3.83
CA ILE A 59 11.24 -14.70 -2.95
C ILE A 59 11.31 -16.01 -3.77
N LYS A 60 10.43 -16.17 -4.75
CA LYS A 60 10.40 -17.36 -5.62
C LYS A 60 11.71 -17.49 -6.42
N ILE A 61 12.21 -16.40 -7.00
CA ILE A 61 13.50 -16.39 -7.73
C ILE A 61 14.65 -16.75 -6.81
N LYS A 62 14.70 -16.16 -5.60
CA LYS A 62 15.77 -16.46 -4.63
C LYS A 62 15.76 -17.93 -4.19
N ARG A 63 14.58 -18.54 -4.01
CA ARG A 63 14.47 -19.98 -3.69
C ARG A 63 15.01 -20.86 -4.81
N ALA A 64 14.64 -20.59 -6.06
CA ALA A 64 15.14 -21.34 -7.22
C ALA A 64 16.67 -21.24 -7.37
N ALA A 65 17.25 -20.05 -7.14
CA ALA A 65 18.70 -19.85 -7.18
C ALA A 65 19.44 -20.58 -6.03
N GLN A 66 18.80 -20.72 -4.86
CA GLN A 66 19.37 -21.47 -3.74
C GLN A 66 19.36 -22.98 -3.97
N GLU A 67 18.30 -23.52 -4.58
CA GLU A 67 18.20 -24.95 -4.94
C GLU A 67 19.23 -25.34 -6.02
N GLN A 68 19.55 -24.44 -6.95
CA GLN A 68 20.60 -24.69 -7.95
C GLN A 68 22.03 -24.63 -7.40
N ASN A 69 22.28 -23.92 -6.30
CA ASN A 69 23.63 -23.79 -5.71
C ASN A 69 23.94 -24.92 -4.71
N ASN A 70 22.93 -25.69 -4.30
CA ASN A 70 23.06 -26.83 -3.39
C ASN A 70 23.06 -28.20 -4.10
N ASN A 71 22.93 -28.24 -5.44
CA ASN A 71 23.08 -29.42 -6.30
C ASN A 71 24.34 -29.27 -7.15
#